data_AF-A0A962CGS9-F1
#
_entry.id   AF-A0A962CGS9-F1
#
_cell.length_a   1.000
_cell.length_b   1.000
_cell.length_c   1.000
_cell.angle_alpha   90.00
_cell.angle_beta   90.00
_cell.angle_gamma   90.00
#
_symmetry.space_group_name_H-M   'P 1'
#
loop_
_entity.id
_entity.type
_entity.pdbx_description
1 polymer ?
#
loop_
_entity_poly.entity_id
_entity_poly.type
_entity_poly.pdbx_seq_one_letter_code
_entity_poly.pdbx_strand_id
1 'polypeptide(L)' 'ICQLGDDGLCIGCLRSTNEIGRWLAMSHAEREHLMMVVLPRREAEKS' A
#
# COMPACT_ATOMS: atom_id res chain seq x y z
N ILE A 1 0.73 11.19 8.43
CA ILE A 1 0.98 11.92 7.16
C ILE A 1 0.53 11.02 6.01
N CYS A 2 -0.30 11.51 5.07
CA CYS A 2 -0.72 10.78 3.88
C CYS A 2 -0.39 11.63 2.65
N GLN A 3 0.74 11.35 2.01
CA GLN A 3 1.26 12.12 0.89
C GLN A 3 1.89 11.16 -0.11
N LEU A 4 1.67 11.39 -1.40
CA LEU A 4 2.26 10.60 -2.47
C LEU A 4 3.75 10.96 -2.60
N GLY A 5 4.62 9.95 -2.55
CA GLY A 5 6.04 10.09 -2.85
C GLY A 5 6.32 9.98 -4.35
N ASP A 6 7.55 10.32 -4.74
CA ASP A 6 7.99 10.30 -6.13
C ASP A 6 8.07 8.88 -6.72
N ASP A 7 8.09 7.85 -5.84
CA ASP A 7 8.00 6.43 -6.17
C ASP A 7 6.57 5.95 -6.49
N GLY A 8 5.59 6.86 -6.43
CA GLY A 8 4.18 6.53 -6.65
C GLY A 8 3.52 5.79 -5.47
N LEU A 9 4.19 5.72 -4.32
CA LEU A 9 3.65 5.16 -3.08
C LEU A 9 3.38 6.25 -2.05
N CYS A 10 2.33 6.08 -1.26
CA CYS A 10 2.09 6.96 -0.12
C CYS A 10 3.19 6.78 0.92
N ILE A 11 3.86 7.85 1.31
CA ILE A 11 4.97 7.81 2.28
C ILE A 11 4.56 7.29 3.66
N GLY A 12 3.26 7.40 4.00
CA GLY A 12 2.75 6.98 5.31
C GLY A 12 2.21 5.56 5.35
N CYS A 13 1.66 5.03 4.26
CA CYS A 13 1.04 3.70 4.25
C CYS A 13 1.59 2.75 3.19
N LEU A 14 2.56 3.20 2.39
CA LEU A 14 3.24 2.46 1.32
C LEU A 14 2.31 1.84 0.27
N ARG A 15 1.05 2.30 0.23
CA ARG A 15 0.07 1.94 -0.81
C ARG A 15 0.20 2.87 -2.01
N SER A 16 -0.01 2.33 -3.20
CA SER A 16 -0.18 3.13 -4.42
C SER A 16 -1.52 3.87 -4.44
N THR A 17 -1.64 4.86 -5.31
CA THR A 17 -2.92 5.57 -5.55
C THR A 17 -4.03 4.63 -5.97
N ASN A 18 -3.73 3.63 -6.80
CA ASN A 18 -4.71 2.62 -7.22
C ASN A 18 -5.20 1.78 -6.02
N GLU A 19 -4.28 1.30 -5.18
CA GLU A 19 -4.62 0.53 -3.96
C GLU A 19 -5.47 1.34 -2.98
N ILE A 20 -5.19 2.64 -2.85
CA ILE A 20 -5.99 3.56 -2.03
C ILE A 20 -7.38 3.75 -2.64
N GLY A 21 -7.46 4.05 -3.93
CA GLY A 21 -8.72 4.34 -4.62
C GLY A 21 -9.67 3.15 -4.68
N ARG A 22 -9.14 1.92 -4.81
CA ARG A 22 -9.96 0.70 -4.89
C ARG A 22 -10.14 -0.02 -3.55
N TRP A 23 -9.67 0.53 -2.43
CA TRP A 23 -9.65 -0.16 -1.13
C TRP A 23 -11.02 -0.72 -0.72
N LEU A 24 -12.09 0.04 -0.93
CA LEU A 24 -13.45 -0.38 -0.61
C LEU A 24 -13.99 -1.48 -1.54
N ALA A 25 -13.47 -1.56 -2.77
CA ALA A 25 -13.84 -2.57 -3.76
C ALA A 25 -12.97 -3.84 -3.67
N MET A 26 -11.90 -3.83 -2.88
CA MET A 26 -11.08 -5.02 -2.65
C MET A 26 -11.84 -6.06 -1.82
N SER A 27 -11.72 -7.32 -2.22
CA SER A 27 -12.12 -8.46 -1.40
C SER A 27 -11.33 -8.53 -0.10
N HIS A 28 -11.83 -9.31 0.86
CA HIS A 28 -11.10 -9.57 2.11
C HIS A 28 -9.70 -10.15 1.84
N ALA A 29 -9.60 -11.14 0.95
CA ALA A 29 -8.33 -11.78 0.59
C ALA A 29 -7.33 -10.81 -0.05
N GLU A 30 -7.79 -9.89 -0.91
CA GLU A 30 -6.91 -8.86 -1.48
C GLU A 30 -6.37 -7.91 -0.42
N ARG A 31 -7.21 -7.48 0.53
CA ARG A 31 -6.78 -6.61 1.64
C ARG A 31 -5.80 -7.31 2.56
N GLU A 32 -6.08 -8.58 2.90
CA GLU A 32 -5.20 -9.41 3.72
C GLU A 32 -3.84 -9.61 3.05
N HIS A 33 -3.82 -9.97 1.77
CA HIS A 33 -2.57 -10.12 1.03
C HIS A 33 -1.79 -8.80 0.96
N LEU A 34 -2.48 -7.68 0.69
CA LEU A 34 -1.83 -6.37 0.65
C LEU A 34 -1.18 -6.03 2.00
N MET A 35 -1.93 -6.18 3.09
CA MET A 35 -1.47 -5.82 4.43
C MET A 35 -0.39 -6.76 4.98
N MET A 36 -0.51 -8.07 4.74
CA MET A 36 0.35 -9.07 5.37
C MET A 36 1.58 -9.44 4.53
N VAL A 37 1.55 -9.20 3.22
CA VAL A 37 2.63 -9.65 2.31
C VAL A 37 3.26 -8.47 1.59
N VAL A 38 2.44 -7.62 0.95
CA VAL A 38 2.96 -6.59 0.05
C VAL A 38 3.55 -5.40 0.80
N LEU A 39 2.81 -4.83 1.75
CA LEU A 39 3.26 -3.64 2.49
C LEU A 39 4.51 -3.90 3.35
N PRO A 40 4.62 -5.02 4.09
CA PRO A 40 5.83 -5.32 4.86
C PRO A 40 7.07 -5.48 3.96
N ARG A 41 6.92 -6.09 2.78
CA ARG A 41 8.03 -6.21 1.81
C ARG A 41 8.49 -4.83 1.32
N ARG A 42 7.56 -3.94 0.97
CA ARG A 42 7.88 -2.56 0.54
C ARG A 42 8.59 -1.77 1.64
N GLU A 43 8.18 -1.96 2.89
CA GLU A 43 8.82 -1.33 4.04
C GLU A 43 10.27 -1.81 4.21
N ALA A 44 10.50 -3.13 4.13
CA ALA A 44 11.83 -3.71 4.19
C ALA A 44 12.75 -3.20 3.06
N GLU A 45 12.22 -3.00 1.86
CA GLU A 45 12.95 -2.47 0.69
C GLU A 45 13.33 -0.99 0.80
N LYS A 46 12.73 -0.22 1.73
CA LYS A 46 13.10 1.18 1.99
C LYS A 46 14.27 1.36 2.97
N SER A 47 14.89 0.26 3.43
CA SER A 47 15.99 0.25 4.40
C SER A 47 17.35 0.58 3.80
#